data_AF-A0A1Y3PD02-F1
#
_entry.id   AF-A0A1Y3PD02-F1
#
_cell.length_a   1.000
_cell.length_b   1.000
_cell.length_c   1.000
_cell.angle_alpha   90.00
_cell.angle_beta   90.00
_cell.angle_gamma   90.00
#
_symmetry.space_group_name_H-M   'P 1'
#
loop_
_entity.id
_entity.type
_entity.pdbx_description
1 polymer ?
#
loop_
_entity_poly.entity_id
_entity_poly.type
_entity_poly.pdbx_seq_one_letter_code
_entity_poly.pdbx_strand_id
1 'polypeptide(L)'
;MYLVRCEPAGRELIVSHDCPASRFGRTCRHIHEAVAAYERWQWWEPKKRIVPVQKRIALQPEWDQVQLTPSPEDILRAVVQNAS
;
A
#
# COMPACT_ATOMS: atom_id res chain seq x y z
N MET A 1 2.74 7.47 -8.40
CA MET A 1 2.49 6.05 -8.05
C MET A 1 3.33 5.75 -6.82
N TYR A 2 2.72 5.30 -5.72
CA TYR A 2 3.44 4.93 -4.50
C TYR A 2 3.41 3.41 -4.36
N LEU A 3 4.58 2.81 -4.16
CA LEU A 3 4.68 1.38 -3.90
C LEU A 3 4.50 1.12 -2.41
N VAL A 4 3.73 0.08 -2.09
CA VAL A 4 3.59 -0.45 -0.74
C VAL A 4 3.74 -1.97 -0.83
N ARG A 5 4.52 -2.55 0.08
CA ARG A 5 4.77 -3.99 0.15
C ARG A 5 4.22 -4.52 1.47
N CYS A 6 3.37 -5.54 1.40
CA CYS A 6 2.85 -6.26 2.55
C CYS A 6 3.57 -7.61 2.65
N GLU A 7 4.31 -7.83 3.73
CA GLU A 7 5.08 -9.05 3.99
C GLU A 7 4.61 -9.70 5.30
N PRO A 8 3.92 -10.86 5.26
CA PRO A 8 3.51 -11.54 6.46
C PRO A 8 4.70 -12.18 7.19
N ALA A 9 4.80 -11.93 8.49
CA ALA A 9 5.81 -12.48 9.39
C ALA A 9 5.14 -13.03 10.65
N GLY A 10 4.62 -14.26 10.56
CA GLY A 10 3.88 -14.91 11.65
C GLY A 10 2.62 -14.12 12.03
N ARG A 11 2.63 -13.49 13.21
CA ARG A 11 1.52 -12.66 13.72
C ARG A 11 1.58 -11.20 13.27
N GLU A 12 2.61 -10.83 12.51
CA GLU A 12 2.84 -9.46 12.06
C GLU A 12 2.66 -9.35 10.55
N LEU A 13 2.22 -8.18 10.10
CA LEU A 13 2.27 -7.78 8.70
C LEU A 13 3.23 -6.58 8.60
N ILE A 14 4.39 -6.82 8.03
CA ILE A 14 5.39 -5.78 7.78
C ILE A 14 4.94 -5.02 6.53
N VAL A 15 4.66 -3.72 6.69
CA VAL A 15 4.20 -2.87 5.60
C VAL A 15 5.29 -1.88 5.25
N SER A 16 6.06 -2.19 4.21
CA SER A 16 7.10 -1.29 3.70
C SER A 16 6.49 -0.26 2.75
N HIS A 17 6.89 1.01 2.88
CA HIS A 17 6.50 2.09 1.97
C HIS A 17 7.53 3.22 1.99
N ASP A 18 7.53 4.10 0.97
CA ASP A 18 8.36 5.31 0.95
C ASP A 18 7.58 6.63 1.02
N CYS A 19 6.26 6.55 1.23
CA CYS A 19 5.39 7.73 1.22
C CYS A 19 5.85 8.82 2.21
N PRO A 20 6.11 10.05 1.75
CA PRO A 20 6.62 11.14 2.59
C PRO A 20 5.62 11.61 3.65
N ALA A 21 4.31 11.39 3.45
CA ALA A 21 3.26 11.74 4.40
C ALA A 21 3.39 11.00 5.75
N SER A 22 4.08 9.85 5.77
CA SER A 22 4.31 9.08 6.99
C SER A 22 5.36 9.70 7.93
N ARG A 23 6.14 10.68 7.47
CA ARG A 23 7.18 11.34 8.31
C ARG A 23 6.59 12.16 9.47
N PHE A 24 5.30 12.49 9.43
CA PHE A 24 4.65 13.34 10.44
C PHE A 24 3.89 12.54 11.52
N GLY A 25 4.28 11.29 11.78
CA GLY A 25 3.69 10.47 12.84
C GLY A 25 2.26 9.99 12.57
N ARG A 26 1.74 10.19 11.35
CA ARG A 26 0.43 9.69 10.91
C ARG A 26 0.63 8.55 9.90
N THR A 27 -0.10 7.46 10.07
CA THR A 27 -0.14 6.39 9.05
C THR A 27 -0.76 6.93 7.76
N CYS A 28 -0.08 6.72 6.63
CA CYS A 28 -0.52 7.28 5.35
C CYS A 28 -1.65 6.45 4.71
N ARG A 29 -2.48 7.08 3.87
CA ARG A 29 -3.61 6.43 3.16
C ARG A 29 -3.17 5.15 2.42
N HIS A 30 -2.00 5.17 1.78
CA HIS A 30 -1.48 4.03 1.04
C HIS A 30 -1.25 2.77 1.91
N ILE A 31 -0.87 2.95 3.18
CA ILE A 31 -0.74 1.82 4.12
C ILE A 31 -2.11 1.21 4.39
N HIS A 32 -3.11 2.04 4.68
CA HIS A 32 -4.48 1.58 4.96
C HIS A 32 -5.08 0.84 3.77
N GLU A 33 -4.91 1.37 2.55
CA GLU A 33 -5.39 0.73 1.33
C GLU A 33 -4.68 -0.60 1.05
N ALA A 34 -3.36 -0.66 1.25
CA ALA A 34 -2.58 -1.89 1.07
C ALA A 34 -2.92 -2.97 2.11
N VAL A 35 -3.13 -2.59 3.37
CA VAL A 35 -3.57 -3.52 4.43
C VAL A 35 -4.97 -4.05 4.12
N ALA A 36 -5.91 -3.18 3.74
CA ALA A 36 -7.26 -3.61 3.39
C ALA A 36 -7.27 -4.55 2.16
N ALA A 37 -6.41 -4.29 1.17
CA ALA A 37 -6.25 -5.18 0.02
C ALA A 37 -5.67 -6.53 0.42
N TYR A 38 -4.65 -6.54 1.30
CA TYR A 38 -4.08 -7.76 1.85
C TYR A 38 -5.12 -8.58 2.62
N GLU A 39 -5.87 -7.97 3.53
CA GLU A 39 -6.88 -8.66 4.35
C GLU A 39 -8.02 -9.25 3.49
N ARG A 40 -8.42 -8.57 2.40
CA ARG A 40 -9.41 -9.13 1.46
C ARG A 40 -8.86 -10.33 0.70
N TRP A 41 -7.60 -10.28 0.32
CA TRP A 41 -6.98 -11.33 -0.46
C TRP A 41 -6.66 -12.56 0.42
N GLN A 42 -6.08 -12.34 1.60
CA GLN A 42 -5.74 -13.35 2.60
C GLN A 42 -6.84 -13.49 3.65
N TRP A 43 -8.11 -13.54 3.23
CA TRP A 43 -9.28 -13.51 4.13
C TRP A 43 -9.32 -14.68 5.13
N TRP A 44 -8.63 -15.78 4.84
CA TRP A 44 -8.50 -16.94 5.71
C TRP A 44 -7.45 -16.79 6.82
N GLU A 45 -6.58 -15.78 6.76
CA GLU A 45 -5.54 -15.58 7.76
C GLU A 45 -6.08 -14.85 9.01
N PRO A 46 -5.55 -15.18 10.20
CA PRO A 46 -5.83 -14.39 11.40
C PRO A 46 -5.37 -12.94 11.23
N LYS A 47 -6.08 -12.00 11.87
CA LYS A 47 -5.68 -10.58 11.89
C LYS A 47 -4.24 -10.44 12.42
N LYS A 48 -3.41 -9.75 11.64
CA LYS A 48 -2.00 -9.52 11.95
C LYS A 48 -1.78 -8.14 12.56
N ARG A 49 -0.76 -8.02 13.41
CA ARG A 49 -0.26 -6.73 13.91
C ARG A 49 0.44 -5.98 12.78
N ILE A 50 -0.01 -4.79 12.46
CA ILE A 50 0.59 -3.97 11.40
C ILE A 50 1.87 -3.32 11.90
N VAL A 51 2.97 -3.54 11.19
CA VAL A 51 4.30 -2.96 11.48
C VAL A 51 4.73 -2.12 10.29
N PRO A 52 4.50 -0.79 10.30
CA PRO A 52 4.91 0.07 9.20
C PRO A 52 6.42 0.29 9.21
N VAL A 53 7.06 0.18 8.04
CA VAL A 53 8.49 0.39 7.85
C VAL A 53 8.72 1.36 6.70
N GLN A 54 9.45 2.45 6.96
CA GLN A 54 9.83 3.37 5.90
C GLN A 54 11.04 2.83 5.14
N LYS A 55 10.81 2.30 3.93
CA LYS A 55 11.85 1.68 3.09
C LYS A 55 11.49 1.84 1.61
N ARG A 56 12.50 2.17 0.79
CA ARG A 56 12.35 2.15 -0.68
C ARG A 56 12.12 0.74 -1.17
N ILE A 57 11.16 0.57 -2.07
CA ILE A 57 10.77 -0.73 -2.62
C ILE A 57 11.34 -0.87 -4.03
N ALA A 58 12.03 -1.98 -4.27
CA ALA A 58 12.38 -2.46 -5.60
C ALA A 58 11.52 -3.68 -5.89
N LEU A 59 10.68 -3.61 -6.94
CA LEU A 59 9.81 -4.71 -7.34
C LEU A 59 10.64 -5.93 -7.72
N GLN A 60 10.21 -7.10 -7.28
CA GLN A 60 10.81 -8.38 -7.68
C GLN A 60 9.85 -9.14 -8.60
N PRO A 61 10.36 -9.91 -9.57
CA PRO A 61 9.53 -10.66 -10.53
C PRO A 61 8.60 -11.69 -9.88
N GLU A 62 9.03 -12.30 -8.77
CA GLU A 62 8.30 -13.33 -8.05
C GLU A 62 7.20 -12.78 -7.12
N TRP A 63 7.05 -11.46 -7.04
CA TRP A 63 6.02 -10.84 -6.22
C TRP A 63 4.71 -10.75 -6.98
N ASP A 64 3.65 -11.14 -6.27
CA ASP A 64 2.31 -10.82 -6.71
C ASP A 64 2.07 -9.31 -6.63
N GLN A 65 1.69 -8.72 -7.76
CA GLN A 65 1.40 -7.30 -7.88
C GLN A 65 -0.10 -7.08 -7.93
N VAL A 66 -0.64 -6.44 -6.90
CA VAL A 66 -2.05 -6.05 -6.85
C VAL A 66 -2.15 -4.57 -7.21
N GLN A 67 -2.73 -4.28 -8.37
CA GLN A 67 -3.03 -2.91 -8.76
C GLN A 67 -4.27 -2.43 -8.02
N LEU A 68 -4.10 -1.46 -7.13
CA LEU A 68 -5.22 -0.82 -6.47
C LEU A 68 -5.89 0.13 -7.48
N THR A 69 -7.21 0.06 -7.57
CA THR A 69 -7.98 1.02 -8.35
C THR A 69 -7.73 2.43 -7.84
N PRO A 70 -7.42 3.40 -8.73
CA PRO A 70 -7.18 4.77 -8.33
C PRO A 70 -8.42 5.35 -7.63
N SER A 71 -8.20 6.22 -6.65
CA SER A 71 -9.33 6.90 -6.00
C SER A 71 -10.04 7.82 -7.02
N PRO A 72 -11.34 8.15 -6.82
CA PRO A 72 -12.04 9.10 -7.68
C PRO A 72 -11.32 10.44 -7.84
N GLU A 73 -10.63 10.91 -6.79
CA GLU A 73 -9.80 12.11 -6.83
C GLU A 73 -8.59 11.96 -7.76
N ASP A 74 -7.94 10.79 -7.75
CA ASP A 74 -6.81 10.49 -8.64
C ASP A 74 -7.27 10.40 -10.10
N ILE A 75 -8.46 9.84 -10.33
CA ILE A 75 -9.09 9.79 -11.66
C ILE A 75 -9.37 11.21 -12.17
N LEU A 76 -9.98 12.07 -11.35
CA LEU A 76 -10.29 13.45 -11.71
C LEU A 76 -9.02 14.25 -12.03
N ARG A 77 -7.96 14.12 -11.23
CA ARG A 77 -6.67 14.78 -11.53
C ARG A 77 -6.07 14.31 -12.85
N ALA A 78 -6.14 13.01 -13.14
CA ALA A 78 -5.64 12.47 -14.39
C ALA A 78 -6.42 12.98 -15.61
N VAL A 79 -7.75 13.15 -15.50
CA VAL A 79 -8.58 13.73 -16.57
C VAL A 79 -8.21 15.19 -16.83
N VAL A 80 -8.04 16.00 -15.77
CA VAL A 80 -7.66 17.42 -15.89
C VAL A 80 -6.26 17.58 -16.51
N GLN A 81 -5.31 16.73 -16.15
CA GLN A 81 -3.94 16.78 -16.69
C GLN A 81 -3.82 16.34 -18.16
N ASN A 82 -4.71 15.46 -18.64
CA ASN A 82 -4.71 15.01 -20.04
C ASN A 82 -5.59 15.86 -20.97
N ALA A 83 -6.28 16.87 -20.43
CA ALA A 83 -7.10 17.81 -21.20
C ALA A 83 -6.35 19.11 -21.57
N SER A 84 -5.03 19.16 -21.34
CA SER A 84 -4.14 20.31 -21.65
C SER A 84 -3.24 20.03 -22.85
#